data_AF-A0A2D5ZC63-F1
#
_entry.id   AF-A0A2D5ZC63-F1
#
_cell.length_a   1.000
_cell.length_b   1.000
_cell.length_c   1.000
_cell.angle_alpha   90.00
_cell.angle_beta   90.00
_cell.angle_gamma   90.00
#
_symmetry.space_group_name_H-M   'P 1'
#
loop_
_entity.id
_entity.type
_entity.pdbx_description
1 polymer ?
#
loop_
_entity_poly.entity_id
_entity_poly.type
_entity_poly.pdbx_seq_one_letter_code
_entity_poly.pdbx_strand_id
1 'polypeptide(L)'
;MYYHCARANLEVAHLGRTLRFLESTGVAFIAGRHDNDGQVADNPTPSRMRNWQDLDMLPTQLRDIALADQGRWKDAMIGTFKDDHGQEYFMVVNLWHHHDLSAAQCAQTITLTFTPGVKQVTRLSRETGRAEQLVVRDSTLKITLPGGTGDLFKFGDGPFPGLERVTARP
;
A
#
# COMPACT_ATOMS: atom_id res chain seq x y z
N MET A 1 -10.19 -3.35 -23.06
CA MET A 1 -9.75 -4.51 -22.24
C MET A 1 -8.23 -4.78 -22.34
N TYR A 2 -7.65 -4.83 -23.55
CA TYR A 2 -6.22 -5.15 -23.77
C TYR A 2 -5.20 -4.27 -22.98
N TYR A 3 -5.40 -2.94 -22.91
CA TYR A 3 -4.48 -2.04 -22.19
C TYR A 3 -4.53 -2.18 -20.66
N HIS A 4 -5.68 -2.52 -20.09
CA HIS A 4 -5.81 -2.74 -18.64
C HIS A 4 -5.16 -4.08 -18.24
N CYS A 5 -5.31 -5.12 -19.06
CA CYS A 5 -4.63 -6.40 -18.87
C CYS A 5 -3.10 -6.26 -19.00
N ALA A 6 -2.61 -5.50 -19.99
CA ALA A 6 -1.17 -5.30 -20.17
C ALA A 6 -0.53 -4.52 -19.00
N ARG A 7 -1.19 -3.47 -18.49
CA ARG A 7 -0.72 -2.75 -17.30
C ARG A 7 -0.78 -3.60 -16.03
N ALA A 8 -1.88 -4.30 -15.79
CA ALA A 8 -1.98 -5.22 -14.67
C ALA A 8 -0.87 -6.29 -14.75
N ASN A 9 -0.59 -6.83 -15.93
CA ASN A 9 0.48 -7.80 -16.14
C ASN A 9 1.87 -7.23 -15.82
N LEU A 10 2.16 -5.97 -16.15
CA LEU A 10 3.43 -5.32 -15.81
C LEU A 10 3.56 -5.06 -14.31
N GLU A 11 2.50 -4.55 -13.68
CA GLU A 11 2.48 -4.32 -12.23
C GLU A 11 2.64 -5.64 -11.46
N VAL A 12 1.96 -6.71 -11.91
CA VAL A 12 2.13 -8.07 -11.39
C VAL A 12 3.55 -8.58 -11.64
N ALA A 13 4.16 -8.32 -12.80
CA ALA A 13 5.54 -8.73 -13.07
C ALA A 13 6.55 -8.01 -12.16
N HIS A 14 6.32 -6.73 -11.85
CA HIS A 14 7.19 -5.94 -10.99
C HIS A 14 7.02 -6.28 -9.50
N LEU A 15 5.78 -6.28 -9.01
CA LEU A 15 5.48 -6.54 -7.60
C LEU A 15 5.54 -8.04 -7.27
N GLY A 16 4.99 -8.89 -8.14
CA GLY A 16 4.87 -10.34 -7.92
C GLY A 16 6.23 -11.03 -7.75
N ARG A 17 7.28 -10.53 -8.40
CA ARG A 17 8.65 -11.01 -8.21
C ARG A 17 9.13 -10.88 -6.77
N THR A 18 8.78 -9.79 -6.11
CA THR A 18 9.14 -9.54 -4.71
C THR A 18 8.18 -10.30 -3.79
N LEU A 19 6.87 -10.20 -4.04
CA LEU A 19 5.83 -10.81 -3.19
C LEU A 19 6.00 -12.33 -3.03
N ARG A 20 6.58 -13.02 -4.02
CA ARG A 20 6.90 -14.46 -3.92
C ARG A 20 7.80 -14.81 -2.72
N PHE A 21 8.68 -13.90 -2.32
CA PHE A 21 9.65 -14.09 -1.23
C PHE A 21 9.16 -13.50 0.10
N LEU A 22 7.91 -13.06 0.16
CA LEU A 22 7.32 -12.45 1.34
C LEU A 22 6.21 -13.35 1.89
N GLU A 23 6.29 -13.66 3.18
CA GLU A 23 5.22 -14.32 3.91
C GLU A 23 4.19 -13.27 4.35
N SER A 24 2.91 -13.47 4.02
CA SER A 24 1.85 -12.58 4.48
C SER A 24 1.56 -12.82 5.96
N THR A 25 1.69 -11.77 6.77
CA THR A 25 1.45 -11.80 8.22
C THR A 25 0.06 -11.28 8.59
N GLY A 26 -0.63 -10.63 7.67
CA GLY A 26 -1.97 -10.10 7.90
C GLY A 26 -2.48 -9.22 6.77
N VAL A 27 -3.79 -9.16 6.65
CA VAL A 27 -4.53 -8.27 5.74
C VAL A 27 -5.66 -7.64 6.52
N ALA A 28 -5.88 -6.33 6.32
CA ALA A 28 -6.99 -5.62 6.93
C ALA A 28 -7.51 -4.46 6.08
N PHE A 29 -8.76 -4.10 6.38
CA PHE A 29 -9.52 -3.06 5.71
C PHE A 29 -9.29 -1.70 6.37
N ILE A 30 -9.16 -0.68 5.55
CA ILE A 30 -9.08 0.72 5.96
C ILE A 30 -10.35 1.39 5.45
N ALA A 31 -11.33 1.54 6.33
CA ALA A 31 -12.58 2.20 6.00
C ALA A 31 -12.34 3.68 5.73
N GLY A 32 -12.84 4.14 4.58
CA GLY A 32 -13.01 5.56 4.30
C GLY A 32 -14.19 6.14 5.05
N ARG A 33 -14.44 7.42 4.79
CA ARG A 33 -15.55 8.16 5.39
C ARG A 33 -16.42 8.78 4.32
N HIS A 34 -17.70 8.89 4.58
CA HIS A 34 -18.65 9.54 3.68
C HIS A 34 -19.58 10.48 4.46
N ASP A 35 -20.16 11.44 3.74
CA ASP A 35 -21.27 12.22 4.27
C ASP A 35 -22.55 11.38 4.24
N ASN A 36 -23.20 11.28 5.39
CA ASN A 36 -24.48 10.65 5.60
C ASN A 36 -25.41 11.67 6.25
N ASP A 37 -26.13 12.41 5.41
CA ASP A 37 -27.07 13.46 5.81
C ASP A 37 -26.43 14.56 6.69
N GLY A 38 -25.26 15.06 6.27
CA GLY A 38 -24.53 16.10 6.99
C GLY A 38 -23.70 15.61 8.18
N GLN A 39 -23.66 14.30 8.42
CA GLN A 39 -22.77 13.66 9.40
C GLN A 39 -21.71 12.83 8.69
N VAL A 40 -20.46 12.95 9.14
CA VAL A 40 -19.38 12.10 8.65
C VAL A 40 -19.48 10.73 9.31
N ALA A 41 -19.69 9.69 8.51
CA ALA A 41 -19.75 8.30 8.94
C ALA A 41 -18.67 7.46 8.25
N ASP A 42 -18.21 6.40 8.92
CA ASP A 42 -17.30 5.43 8.30
C ASP A 42 -18.05 4.60 7.25
N ASN A 43 -17.34 4.21 6.19
CA ASN A 43 -17.82 3.22 5.25
C ASN A 43 -17.95 1.84 5.94
N PRO A 44 -18.95 1.03 5.56
CA PRO A 44 -19.14 -0.28 6.18
C PRO A 44 -17.96 -1.20 5.87
N THR A 45 -17.34 -1.75 6.91
CA THR A 45 -16.30 -2.78 6.75
C THR A 45 -16.95 -4.11 6.36
N PRO A 46 -16.46 -4.83 5.33
CA PRO A 46 -16.98 -6.14 4.96
C PRO A 46 -16.91 -7.13 6.13
N SER A 47 -17.97 -7.93 6.34
CA SER A 47 -18.15 -8.79 7.52
C SER A 47 -17.08 -9.86 7.78
N ARG A 48 -16.20 -10.13 6.80
CA ARG A 48 -15.07 -11.07 6.92
C ARG A 48 -13.70 -10.40 6.90
N MET A 49 -13.66 -9.07 6.91
CA MET A 49 -12.42 -8.31 6.98
C MET A 49 -12.25 -7.71 8.37
N ARG A 50 -11.02 -7.78 8.87
CA ARG A 50 -10.62 -7.07 10.09
C ARG A 50 -10.41 -5.59 9.77
N ASN A 51 -10.69 -4.72 10.73
CA ASN A 51 -10.24 -3.33 10.66
C ASN A 51 -8.71 -3.32 10.83
N TRP A 52 -8.02 -2.41 10.15
CA TRP A 52 -6.57 -2.28 10.27
C TRP A 52 -6.10 -1.93 11.68
N GLN A 53 -6.94 -1.24 12.47
CA GLN A 53 -6.67 -0.92 13.87
C GLN A 53 -6.66 -2.18 14.76
N ASP A 54 -7.31 -3.26 14.32
CA ASP A 54 -7.38 -4.54 15.05
C ASP A 54 -6.25 -5.51 14.64
N LEU A 55 -5.30 -5.07 13.79
CA LEU A 55 -4.16 -5.90 13.45
C LEU A 55 -3.12 -5.90 14.56
N ASP A 56 -2.98 -7.04 15.24
CA ASP A 56 -1.91 -7.28 16.22
C ASP A 56 -0.50 -7.17 15.63
N MET A 57 -0.37 -7.27 14.30
CA MET A 57 0.90 -7.31 13.58
C MET A 57 1.00 -6.24 12.47
N LEU A 58 0.66 -4.99 12.79
CA LEU A 58 1.12 -3.87 11.96
C LEU A 58 2.65 -3.79 11.99
N PRO A 59 3.30 -3.31 10.92
CA PRO A 59 4.73 -3.06 10.94
C PRO A 59 5.07 -2.13 12.10
N THR A 60 6.13 -2.44 12.82
CA THR A 60 6.40 -1.86 14.15
C THR A 60 6.50 -0.32 14.13
N GLN A 61 6.89 0.24 12.98
CA GLN A 61 7.09 1.67 12.77
C GLN A 61 5.88 2.40 12.16
N LEU A 62 4.82 1.70 11.73
CA LEU A 62 3.58 2.30 11.20
C LEU A 62 2.57 2.50 12.33
N ARG A 63 2.06 3.72 12.48
CA ARG A 63 1.18 4.12 13.59
C ARG A 63 -0.23 4.47 13.18
N ASP A 64 -0.38 5.13 12.03
CA ASP A 64 -1.69 5.52 11.54
C ASP A 64 -1.78 5.50 10.02
N ILE A 65 -2.98 5.22 9.52
CA ILE A 65 -3.31 5.24 8.10
C ILE A 65 -4.62 6.00 7.93
N ALA A 66 -4.56 7.13 7.24
CA ALA A 66 -5.71 7.99 7.00
C ALA A 66 -5.96 8.22 5.52
N LEU A 67 -7.21 8.12 5.09
CA LEU A 67 -7.66 8.50 3.75
C LEU A 67 -8.02 9.98 3.73
N ALA A 68 -7.45 10.72 2.79
CA ALA A 68 -7.64 12.17 2.69
C ALA A 68 -9.04 12.54 2.18
N ASP A 69 -9.54 11.77 1.21
CA ASP A 69 -10.80 12.07 0.53
C ASP A 69 -11.98 11.38 1.21
N GLN A 70 -13.08 12.12 1.36
CA GLN A 70 -14.35 11.54 1.71
C GLN A 70 -15.09 11.03 0.47
N GLY A 71 -15.85 9.96 0.63
CA GLY A 71 -16.71 9.39 -0.39
C GLY A 71 -17.16 7.98 0.00
N ARG A 72 -18.40 7.64 -0.40
CA ARG A 72 -18.87 6.27 -0.29
C ARG A 72 -17.93 5.34 -1.06
N TRP A 73 -17.53 4.25 -0.42
CA TRP A 73 -16.66 3.22 -1.00
C TRP A 73 -15.24 3.67 -1.32
N LYS A 74 -14.84 4.88 -0.87
CA LYS A 74 -13.46 5.35 -0.96
C LYS A 74 -12.63 4.73 0.15
N ASP A 75 -12.39 3.43 0.01
CA ASP A 75 -11.71 2.61 1.01
C ASP A 75 -10.30 2.23 0.55
N ALA A 76 -9.52 1.68 1.48
CA ALA A 76 -8.22 1.10 1.20
C ALA A 76 -8.03 -0.22 1.93
N MET A 77 -6.93 -0.89 1.63
CA MET A 77 -6.51 -2.12 2.30
C MET A 77 -5.03 -2.04 2.63
N ILE A 78 -4.64 -2.66 3.74
CA ILE A 78 -3.25 -2.92 4.06
C ILE A 78 -2.98 -4.42 4.10
N GLY A 79 -1.94 -4.84 3.39
CA GLY A 79 -1.29 -6.13 3.58
C GLY A 79 0.03 -5.95 4.34
N THR A 80 0.34 -6.85 5.26
CA THR A 80 1.59 -6.88 6.03
C THR A 80 2.33 -8.16 5.72
N PHE A 81 3.66 -8.07 5.67
CA PHE A 81 4.50 -9.19 5.27
C PHE A 81 5.84 -9.18 6.01
N LYS A 82 6.49 -10.35 6.04
CA LYS A 82 7.88 -10.52 6.45
C LYS A 82 8.65 -11.31 5.39
N ASP A 83 9.95 -11.04 5.25
CA ASP A 83 10.84 -11.93 4.50
C ASP A 83 11.50 -12.99 5.40
N ASP A 84 12.30 -13.87 4.80
CA ASP A 84 13.04 -14.94 5.48
C ASP A 84 14.06 -14.42 6.52
N HIS A 85 14.40 -13.13 6.46
CA HIS A 85 15.28 -12.46 7.42
C HIS A 85 14.51 -11.69 8.49
N GLY A 86 13.17 -11.77 8.49
CA GLY A 86 12.30 -11.09 9.43
C GLY A 86 12.12 -9.59 9.17
N GLN A 87 12.59 -9.07 8.03
CA GLN A 87 12.35 -7.67 7.67
C GLN A 87 10.86 -7.45 7.37
N GLU A 88 10.32 -6.35 7.86
CA GLU A 88 8.90 -6.02 7.73
C GLU A 88 8.62 -5.23 6.44
N TYR A 89 7.53 -5.62 5.78
CA TYR A 89 7.01 -4.97 4.59
C TYR A 89 5.53 -4.71 4.76
N PHE A 90 5.02 -3.71 4.05
CA PHE A 90 3.58 -3.48 3.98
C PHE A 90 3.18 -2.96 2.61
N MET A 91 1.99 -3.34 2.16
CA MET A 91 1.41 -2.90 0.91
C MET A 91 0.12 -2.15 1.22
N VAL A 92 -0.03 -0.96 0.66
CA VAL A 92 -1.27 -0.19 0.74
C VAL A 92 -1.94 -0.20 -0.62
N VAL A 93 -3.23 -0.54 -0.64
CA VAL A 93 -4.01 -0.70 -1.87
C VAL A 93 -5.21 0.25 -1.83
N ASN A 94 -5.37 1.04 -2.87
CA ASN A 94 -6.59 1.83 -3.09
C ASN A 94 -7.70 0.92 -3.63
N LEU A 95 -8.75 0.71 -2.85
CA LEU A 95 -9.89 -0.14 -3.24
C LEU A 95 -10.94 0.61 -4.06
N TRP A 96 -10.89 1.94 -4.08
CA TRP A 96 -11.84 2.73 -4.86
C TRP A 96 -11.56 2.58 -6.34
N HIS A 97 -12.58 2.11 -7.05
CA HIS A 97 -12.60 1.99 -8.49
C HIS A 97 -14.05 2.14 -8.97
N HIS A 98 -14.22 2.52 -10.23
CA HIS A 98 -15.53 2.63 -10.84
C HIS A 98 -15.40 2.27 -12.32
N HIS A 99 -16.39 1.58 -12.88
CA HIS A 99 -16.35 1.10 -14.25
C HIS A 99 -16.30 2.24 -15.29
N ASP A 100 -16.93 3.37 -14.98
CA ASP A 100 -16.95 4.57 -15.85
C ASP A 100 -15.78 5.54 -15.63
N LEU A 101 -14.93 5.29 -14.63
CA LEU A 101 -13.83 6.20 -14.28
C LEU A 101 -12.48 5.54 -14.56
N SER A 102 -11.55 6.32 -15.08
CA SER A 102 -10.16 5.88 -15.19
C SER A 102 -9.52 5.70 -13.81
N ALA A 103 -8.48 4.88 -13.72
CA ALA A 103 -7.72 4.72 -12.47
C ALA A 103 -7.17 6.06 -11.93
N ALA A 104 -6.82 7.00 -12.81
CA ALA A 104 -6.37 8.34 -12.41
C ALA A 104 -7.50 9.18 -11.80
N GLN A 105 -8.73 9.07 -12.31
CA GLN A 105 -9.91 9.73 -11.72
C GLN A 105 -10.32 9.10 -10.38
N CYS A 106 -10.02 7.81 -10.21
CA CYS A 106 -10.21 7.07 -8.96
C CYS A 106 -9.01 7.20 -7.99
N ALA A 107 -8.10 8.14 -8.22
CA ALA A 107 -6.93 8.28 -7.36
C ALA A 107 -7.33 8.74 -5.96
N GLN A 108 -6.72 8.14 -4.93
CA GLN A 108 -6.89 8.52 -3.54
C GLN A 108 -5.54 8.92 -2.94
N THR A 109 -5.54 9.98 -2.14
CA THR A 109 -4.39 10.31 -1.29
C THR A 109 -4.51 9.64 0.07
N ILE A 110 -3.47 8.91 0.45
CA ILE A 110 -3.36 8.18 1.71
C ILE A 110 -2.21 8.79 2.51
N THR A 111 -2.47 9.10 3.77
CA THR A 111 -1.47 9.59 4.72
C THR A 111 -1.07 8.44 5.62
N LEU A 112 0.22 8.11 5.59
CA LEU A 112 0.86 7.14 6.48
C LEU A 112 1.57 7.92 7.57
N THR A 113 1.32 7.56 8.82
CA THR A 113 1.98 8.15 9.98
C THR A 113 2.87 7.11 10.63
N PHE A 114 4.12 7.46 10.86
CA PHE A 114 5.13 6.57 11.41
C PHE A 114 5.53 6.96 12.83
N THR A 115 6.26 6.07 13.51
CA THR A 115 6.94 6.40 14.76
C THR A 115 7.90 7.58 14.58
N PRO A 116 8.08 8.44 15.60
CA PRO A 116 9.13 9.45 15.60
C PRO A 116 10.49 8.83 15.28
N GLY A 117 11.25 9.46 14.38
CA GLY A 117 12.58 9.01 13.98
C GLY A 117 12.64 8.33 12.61
N VAL A 118 11.52 7.88 12.04
CA VAL A 118 11.49 7.41 10.64
C VAL A 118 11.69 8.61 9.72
N LYS A 119 12.79 8.59 8.96
CA LYS A 119 13.14 9.67 8.00
C LYS A 119 12.84 9.30 6.56
N GLN A 120 12.76 8.01 6.27
CA GLN A 120 12.54 7.52 4.92
C GLN A 120 11.86 6.15 4.94
N VAL A 121 11.11 5.88 3.87
CA VAL A 121 10.53 4.57 3.56
C VAL A 121 10.86 4.29 2.11
N THR A 122 11.21 3.05 1.81
CA THR A 122 11.48 2.64 0.43
C THR A 122 10.22 2.03 -0.17
N ARG A 123 9.80 2.55 -1.33
CA ARG A 123 8.70 2.06 -2.15
C ARG A 123 9.24 1.19 -3.28
N LEU A 124 8.60 0.07 -3.59
CA LEU A 124 8.76 -0.60 -4.88
C LEU A 124 7.75 -0.01 -5.87
N SER A 125 8.25 0.71 -6.86
CA SER A 125 7.41 1.31 -7.89
C SER A 125 6.79 0.23 -8.77
N ARG A 126 5.46 0.13 -8.78
CA ARG A 126 4.71 -0.81 -9.65
C ARG A 126 4.94 -0.52 -11.14
N GLU A 127 5.28 0.72 -11.49
CA GLU A 127 5.44 1.15 -12.89
C GLU A 127 6.83 0.82 -13.44
N THR A 128 7.87 0.98 -12.61
CA THR A 128 9.26 0.80 -13.06
C THR A 128 9.91 -0.48 -12.53
N GLY A 129 9.33 -1.11 -11.52
CA GLY A 129 9.92 -2.24 -10.79
C GLY A 129 11.17 -1.87 -9.99
N ARG A 130 11.39 -0.57 -9.72
CA ARG A 130 12.57 -0.08 -9.00
C ARG A 130 12.22 0.36 -7.58
N ALA A 131 13.18 0.22 -6.69
CA ALA A 131 13.13 0.78 -5.35
C ALA A 131 13.31 2.31 -5.41
N GLU A 132 12.40 3.04 -4.77
CA GLU A 132 12.37 4.50 -4.71
C GLU A 132 12.31 4.92 -3.23
N GLN A 133 13.23 5.79 -2.82
CA GLN A 133 13.21 6.31 -1.45
C GLN A 133 12.24 7.48 -1.35
N LEU A 134 11.31 7.39 -0.41
CA LEU A 134 10.35 8.44 -0.10
C LEU A 134 10.72 9.08 1.24
N VAL A 135 10.84 10.40 1.23
CA VAL A 135 11.18 11.18 2.43
C VAL A 135 9.95 11.31 3.32
N VAL A 136 10.10 10.96 4.59
CA VAL A 136 9.09 11.14 5.62
C VAL A 136 9.29 12.52 6.27
N ARG A 137 8.23 13.33 6.31
CA ARG A 137 8.24 14.68 6.88
C ARG A 137 7.25 14.75 8.04
N ASP A 138 7.70 15.25 9.18
CA ASP A 138 6.89 15.34 10.40
C ASP A 138 6.27 13.99 10.80
N SER A 139 7.03 12.91 10.62
CA SER A 139 6.59 11.52 10.81
C SER A 139 5.45 11.07 9.88
N THR A 140 5.17 11.82 8.82
CA THR A 140 4.11 11.51 7.85
C THR A 140 4.66 11.34 6.43
N LEU A 141 4.00 10.48 5.66
CA LEU A 141 4.20 10.34 4.23
C LEU A 141 2.83 10.34 3.55
N LYS A 142 2.66 11.22 2.56
CA LYS A 142 1.48 11.22 1.71
C LYS A 142 1.80 10.53 0.40
N ILE A 143 1.00 9.53 0.05
CA ILE A 143 1.06 8.83 -1.24
C ILE A 143 -0.25 9.00 -1.98
N THR A 144 -0.20 9.06 -3.30
CA THR A 144 -1.41 9.07 -4.15
C THR A 144 -1.40 7.82 -5.00
N LEU A 145 -2.43 6.99 -4.83
CA LEU A 145 -2.57 5.72 -5.52
C LEU A 145 -3.74 5.80 -6.50
N PRO A 146 -3.53 5.51 -7.80
CA PRO A 146 -4.63 5.29 -8.73
C PRO A 146 -5.60 4.21 -8.26
N GLY A 147 -6.86 4.28 -8.70
CA GLY A 147 -7.89 3.33 -8.34
C GLY A 147 -7.52 1.89 -8.67
N GLY A 148 -7.74 0.98 -7.71
CA GLY A 148 -7.44 -0.45 -7.83
C GLY A 148 -5.95 -0.80 -7.80
N THR A 149 -5.05 0.15 -7.51
CA THR A 149 -3.60 -0.09 -7.46
C THR A 149 -3.07 -0.08 -6.03
N GLY A 150 -1.89 -0.65 -5.83
CA GLY A 150 -1.19 -0.58 -4.56
C GLY A 150 0.32 -0.47 -4.73
N ASP A 151 0.95 0.08 -3.71
CA ASP A 151 2.40 0.23 -3.62
C ASP A 151 2.92 -0.61 -2.43
N LEU A 152 4.04 -1.31 -2.64
CA LEU A 152 4.73 -2.09 -1.62
C LEU A 152 5.85 -1.24 -1.00
N PHE A 153 5.95 -1.29 0.33
CA PHE A 153 6.87 -0.49 1.12
C PHE A 153 7.69 -1.34 2.09
N LYS A 154 8.85 -0.83 2.46
CA LYS A 154 9.67 -1.34 3.56
C LYS A 154 10.43 -0.21 4.25
N PHE A 155 10.84 -0.46 5.49
CA PHE A 155 11.75 0.44 6.20
C PHE A 155 13.21 0.19 5.79
N GLY A 156 14.02 1.26 5.79
CA GLY A 156 15.42 1.22 5.38
C GLY A 156 15.62 1.28 3.85
N ASP A 157 16.87 1.20 3.40
CA ASP A 157 17.32 1.47 2.03
C ASP A 157 17.86 0.25 1.26
N GLY A 158 17.84 -0.95 1.85
CA GLY A 158 18.28 -2.17 1.19
C GLY A 158 17.44 -2.55 -0.05
N PRO A 159 17.86 -3.53 -0.86
CA PRO A 159 17.07 -4.02 -1.98
C PRO A 159 15.76 -4.67 -1.51
N PHE A 160 14.80 -4.83 -2.43
CA PHE A 160 13.69 -5.75 -2.22
C PHE A 160 14.12 -7.18 -2.60
N PRO A 161 13.61 -8.21 -1.91
CA PRO A 161 13.85 -9.60 -2.26
C PRO A 161 13.54 -9.89 -3.73
N GLY A 162 14.38 -10.68 -4.39
CA GLY A 162 14.20 -11.02 -5.82
C GLY A 162 14.58 -9.91 -6.83
N LEU A 163 14.97 -8.72 -6.34
CA LEU A 163 15.54 -7.62 -7.13
C LEU A 163 17.03 -7.35 -6.87
N GLU A 164 17.64 -8.16 -6.00
CA GLU A 164 19.09 -8.15 -5.77
C GLU A 164 19.82 -8.39 -7.10
N ARG A 165 20.83 -7.58 -7.38
CA ARG A 165 21.70 -7.83 -8.53
C ARG A 165 22.35 -9.18 -8.30
N VAL A 166 22.15 -10.12 -9.23
CA VAL A 166 23.01 -11.29 -9.36
C VAL A 166 24.40 -10.75 -9.67
N THR A 167 25.22 -10.54 -8.64
CA THR A 167 26.67 -10.46 -8.85
C THR A 167 27.07 -11.86 -9.29
N ALA A 168 27.43 -12.00 -10.56
CA ALA A 168 28.10 -13.20 -11.04
C ALA A 168 29.24 -13.52 -10.05
N ARG A 169 29.20 -14.71 -9.44
CA ARG A 169 30.35 -15.20 -8.69
C ARG A 169 31.55 -15.27 -9.65
N PRO A 170 32.76 -14.88 -9.21
CA PRO A 170 33.97 -15.06 -9.99
C PRO A 170 34.22 -16.53 -10.31
#